data_AF-A0A8H3MEM9-F1
#
_entry.id   AF-A0A8H3MEM9-F1
#
_cell.length_a   1.000
_cell.length_b   1.000
_cell.length_c   1.000
_cell.angle_alpha   90.00
_cell.angle_beta   90.00
_cell.angle_gamma   90.00
#
_symmetry.space_group_name_H-M   'P 1'
#
loop_
_entity.id
_entity.type
_entity.pdbx_description
1 polymer ?
#
loop_
_entity_poly.entity_id
_entity_poly.type
_entity_poly.pdbx_seq_one_letter_code
_entity_poly.pdbx_strand_id
1 'polypeptide(L)'
;MHQADVLYTRHVKSRRTIYLFYLNVKDVASRYEAIVPIGVALKGPAKSIKNMQGILTSSTIAKCLEKIYDDPKNPLIWPKVFLSDRGSNRTFQEQFYNIFDAYDLLDTSSDIIELEDLVIIVDSIVEDFNNSVTRLLGMSPAEAIKKKNVFAMPSKPRKGPMGYDEKRLSYGDSVIYLLNLSEYEGGRRRATDMNWSSKIYNIRESLIQKNQPVLYWLEDDEGNSPERSFVREELQVIPPDVEYPPQWVLAN
;
A
#
# COMPACT_ATOMS: atom_id res chain seq x y z
N MET A 1 10.63 6.36 -2.33
CA MET A 1 9.61 6.81 -1.35
C MET A 1 9.41 5.63 -0.43
N HIS A 2 9.50 5.83 0.88
CA HIS A 2 9.25 4.73 1.82
C HIS A 2 7.94 4.94 2.55
N GLN A 3 7.24 3.86 2.82
CA GLN A 3 6.09 3.80 3.71
C GLN A 3 6.51 3.10 5.01
N ALA A 4 6.03 3.58 6.15
CA ALA A 4 6.28 2.92 7.43
C ALA A 4 5.01 2.79 8.26
N ASP A 5 4.85 1.62 8.86
CA ASP A 5 3.71 1.26 9.68
C ASP A 5 4.18 0.61 10.98
N VAL A 6 3.46 0.88 12.06
CA VAL A 6 3.68 0.20 13.35
C VAL A 6 2.63 -0.89 13.52
N LEU A 7 3.09 -2.13 13.63
CA LEU A 7 2.24 -3.30 13.79
C LEU A 7 2.19 -3.69 15.25
N TYR A 8 0.99 -3.92 15.77
CA TYR A 8 0.79 -4.46 17.12
C TYR A 8 0.69 -5.98 17.09
N THR A 9 1.31 -6.65 18.05
CA THR A 9 1.24 -8.10 18.23
C THR A 9 0.85 -8.45 19.66
N ARG A 10 0.41 -9.69 19.87
CA ARG A 10 0.29 -10.23 21.24
C ARG A 10 1.66 -10.14 21.95
N HIS A 11 1.67 -10.06 23.28
CA HIS A 11 2.90 -9.93 24.06
C HIS A 11 3.78 -11.17 23.84
N VAL A 12 4.90 -11.01 23.13
CA VAL A 12 5.85 -12.10 22.90
C VAL A 12 7.07 -11.86 23.77
N LYS A 13 7.37 -12.81 24.65
CA LYS A 13 8.59 -12.78 25.45
C LYS A 13 9.66 -13.62 24.78
N SER A 14 10.75 -12.99 24.38
CA SER A 14 11.98 -13.68 24.01
C SER A 14 13.05 -13.32 25.02
N ARG A 15 13.61 -14.35 25.69
CA ARG A 15 14.61 -14.19 26.75
C ARG A 15 14.14 -13.22 27.85
N ARG A 16 14.79 -12.05 27.95
CA ARG A 16 14.49 -11.00 28.94
C ARG A 16 13.74 -9.81 28.32
N THR A 17 13.24 -9.91 27.10
CA THR A 17 12.55 -8.82 26.42
C THR A 17 11.13 -9.24 26.05
N ILE A 18 10.16 -8.36 26.29
CA ILE A 18 8.79 -8.54 25.80
C ILE A 18 8.59 -7.58 24.62
N TYR A 19 8.25 -8.14 23.47
CA TYR A 19 7.95 -7.43 22.23
C TYR A 19 6.45 -7.24 22.09
N LEU A 20 6.06 -6.03 21.69
CA LEU A 20 4.65 -5.61 21.57
C LEU A 20 4.35 -5.02 20.20
N PHE A 21 5.36 -4.38 19.59
CA PHE A 21 5.19 -3.70 18.32
C PHE A 21 6.33 -4.04 17.38
N TYR A 22 6.09 -3.85 16.09
CA TYR A 22 7.09 -3.95 15.04
C TYR A 22 7.00 -2.70 14.19
N LEU A 23 8.13 -2.05 13.97
CA LEU A 23 8.22 -1.01 12.94
C LEU A 23 8.56 -1.69 11.63
N ASN A 24 7.63 -1.64 10.67
CA ASN A 24 7.85 -2.08 9.30
C ASN A 24 8.12 -0.84 8.44
N VAL A 25 9.18 -0.88 7.64
CA VAL A 25 9.50 0.13 6.63
C VAL A 25 9.58 -0.56 5.28
N LYS A 26 8.89 -0.02 4.29
CA LYS A 26 8.81 -0.57 2.94
C LYS A 26 9.18 0.46 1.90
N ASP A 27 10.09 0.13 0.99
CA ASP A 27 10.26 0.92 -0.22
C ASP A 27 9.11 0.63 -1.20
N VAL A 28 8.43 1.69 -1.63
CA VAL A 28 7.20 1.56 -2.42
C VAL A 28 7.48 0.97 -3.81
N ALA A 29 8.62 1.32 -4.41
CA ALA A 29 8.95 0.94 -5.79
C ALA A 29 9.46 -0.50 -5.89
N SER A 30 10.48 -0.83 -5.10
CA SER A 30 11.07 -2.17 -5.05
C SER A 30 10.27 -3.16 -4.21
N ARG A 31 9.34 -2.67 -3.37
CA ARG A 31 8.59 -3.45 -2.38
C ARG A 31 9.47 -4.10 -1.31
N TYR A 32 10.74 -3.70 -1.21
CA TYR A 32 11.67 -4.20 -0.20
C TYR A 32 11.22 -3.78 1.19
N GLU A 33 11.24 -4.71 2.14
CA GLU A 33 10.79 -4.49 3.52
C GLU A 33 11.94 -4.66 4.52
N ALA A 34 11.96 -3.80 5.53
CA ALA A 34 12.82 -3.92 6.70
C ALA A 34 11.97 -3.78 7.96
N ILE A 35 12.25 -4.60 8.97
CA ILE A 35 11.42 -4.69 10.17
C ILE A 35 12.31 -4.65 11.40
N VAL A 36 11.89 -3.87 12.39
CA VAL A 36 12.55 -3.82 13.70
C VAL A 36 11.53 -4.09 14.79
N PRO A 37 11.78 -5.09 15.66
CA PRO A 37 10.91 -5.37 16.79
C PRO A 37 11.12 -4.34 17.90
N ILE A 38 10.01 -3.86 18.47
CA ILE A 38 9.95 -2.89 19.56
C ILE A 38 9.45 -3.59 20.81
N GLY A 39 10.28 -3.59 21.85
CA GLY A 39 10.00 -4.29 23.10
C GLY A 39 10.65 -3.65 24.32
N VAL A 40 10.20 -4.09 25.50
CA VAL A 40 10.72 -3.67 26.81
C VAL A 40 11.62 -4.77 27.36
N ALA A 41 12.86 -4.40 27.70
CA ALA A 41 13.75 -5.27 28.45
C ALA A 41 13.32 -5.32 29.93
N LEU A 42 13.08 -6.52 30.45
CA LEU A 42 12.76 -6.77 31.84
C LEU A 42 14.03 -6.62 32.70
N LYS A 43 13.96 -5.77 33.73
CA LYS A 43 15.02 -5.65 34.75
C LYS A 43 14.64 -6.46 36.00
N GLY A 44 15.48 -7.44 36.35
CA GLY A 44 15.28 -8.33 37.50
C GLY A 44 14.38 -9.56 37.19
N PRO A 45 14.07 -10.40 38.20
CA PRO A 45 13.08 -11.47 38.06
C PRO A 45 11.66 -10.86 37.99
N ALA A 46 11.33 -10.20 36.88
CA ALA A 46 10.12 -9.40 36.74
C ALA A 46 9.05 -10.12 35.91
N LYS A 47 7.90 -10.36 36.54
CA LYS A 47 6.64 -10.91 36.01
C LYS A 47 5.60 -9.84 35.64
N SER A 48 5.96 -8.57 35.41
CA SER A 48 4.93 -7.52 35.30
C SER A 48 5.03 -6.59 34.10
N ILE A 49 3.96 -6.60 33.31
CA ILE A 49 3.61 -5.80 32.12
C ILE A 49 3.29 -4.33 32.48
N LYS A 50 3.21 -3.99 33.78
CA LYS A 50 2.65 -2.71 34.29
C LYS A 50 3.36 -1.41 33.82
N ASN A 51 4.52 -1.50 33.17
CA ASN A 51 5.30 -0.34 32.69
C ASN A 51 5.37 -0.19 31.15
N MET A 52 4.48 -0.84 30.39
CA MET A 52 4.53 -0.80 28.90
C MET A 52 3.81 0.39 28.27
N GLN A 53 3.03 1.15 29.05
CA GLN A 53 2.34 2.33 28.57
C GLN A 53 3.36 3.44 28.23
N GLY A 54 3.33 3.94 27.00
CA GLY A 54 4.28 4.95 26.52
C GLY A 54 5.57 4.39 25.91
N ILE A 55 5.64 3.12 25.54
CA ILE A 55 6.81 2.57 24.80
C ILE A 55 6.93 3.14 23.37
N LEU A 56 5.79 3.36 22.70
CA LEU A 56 5.73 3.99 21.38
C LEU A 56 5.82 5.50 21.52
N THR A 57 7.05 6.00 21.63
CA THR A 57 7.35 7.43 21.55
C THR A 57 8.02 7.76 20.22
N SER A 58 8.01 9.04 19.84
CA SER A 58 8.81 9.53 18.71
C SER A 58 10.29 9.17 18.85
N SER A 59 10.85 9.20 20.07
CA SER A 59 12.24 8.80 20.33
C SER A 59 12.47 7.30 20.09
N THR A 60 11.54 6.45 20.49
CA THR A 60 11.62 5.00 20.23
C THR A 60 11.55 4.72 18.74
N ILE A 61 10.63 5.36 18.01
CA ILE A 61 10.48 5.21 16.56
C ILE A 61 11.75 5.69 15.85
N ALA A 62 12.29 6.86 16.21
CA ALA A 62 13.52 7.40 15.63
C ALA A 62 14.69 6.42 15.76
N LYS A 63 14.91 5.86 16.96
CA LYS A 63 15.94 4.83 17.20
C LYS A 63 15.73 3.56 16.38
N CYS A 64 14.48 3.20 16.09
CA CYS A 64 14.20 2.04 15.24
C CYS A 64 14.46 2.34 13.77
N LEU A 65 14.17 3.57 13.31
CA LEU A 65 14.53 4.01 11.96
C LEU A 65 16.06 4.07 11.80
N GLU A 66 16.79 4.60 12.79
CA GLU A 66 18.26 4.58 12.81
C GLU A 66 18.79 3.15 12.64
N LYS A 67 18.25 2.18 13.39
CA LYS A 67 18.62 0.76 13.23
C LYS A 67 18.38 0.21 11.82
N ILE A 68 17.37 0.70 11.11
CA ILE A 68 17.04 0.26 9.74
C ILE A 68 18.02 0.90 8.75
N TYR A 69 18.20 2.21 8.82
CA TYR A 69 18.94 2.96 7.79
C TYR A 69 20.44 3.02 8.03
N ASP A 70 20.90 2.84 9.27
CA ASP A 70 22.32 2.83 9.62
C ASP A 70 22.92 1.42 9.53
N ASP A 71 22.09 0.38 9.29
CA ASP A 71 22.58 -0.97 9.05
C ASP A 71 23.23 -1.08 7.65
N PRO A 72 24.55 -1.31 7.54
CA PRO A 72 25.22 -1.40 6.25
C PRO A 72 24.79 -2.62 5.42
N LYS A 73 24.12 -3.60 6.03
CA LYS A 73 23.56 -4.76 5.31
C LYS A 73 22.21 -4.46 4.69
N ASN A 74 21.53 -3.39 5.14
CA ASN A 74 20.24 -3.01 4.63
C ASN A 74 20.39 -2.12 3.39
N PRO A 75 19.83 -2.50 2.22
CA PRO A 75 19.91 -1.69 1.01
C PRO A 75 19.04 -0.41 1.06
N LEU A 76 18.18 -0.25 2.07
CA LEU A 76 17.36 0.95 2.21
C LEU A 76 18.21 2.18 2.53
N ILE A 77 18.01 3.23 1.73
CA ILE A 77 18.61 4.55 1.95
C ILE A 77 17.55 5.54 2.44
N TRP A 78 17.94 6.56 3.18
CA TRP A 78 17.01 7.59 3.62
C TRP A 78 16.21 8.18 2.44
N PRO A 79 14.87 8.12 2.46
CA PRO A 79 14.06 8.53 1.33
C PRO A 79 13.83 10.04 1.35
N LYS A 80 13.63 10.63 0.16
CA LYS A 80 13.18 12.03 0.03
C LYS A 80 11.74 12.25 0.55
N VAL A 81 10.91 11.21 0.46
CA VAL A 81 9.51 11.20 0.89
C VAL A 81 9.28 9.98 1.75
N PHE A 82 8.86 10.22 2.98
CA PHE A 82 8.53 9.20 3.97
C PHE A 82 7.05 9.33 4.33
N LEU A 83 6.28 8.29 4.03
CA LEU A 83 4.87 8.20 4.34
C LEU A 83 4.69 7.34 5.58
N SER A 84 3.93 7.83 6.56
CA SER A 84 3.47 7.02 7.69
C SER A 84 1.95 7.00 7.67
N ASP A 85 1.35 5.83 7.66
CA ASP A 85 -0.10 5.70 7.77
C ASP A 85 -0.54 5.75 9.26
N ARG A 86 -1.84 5.98 9.48
CA ARG A 86 -2.54 5.61 10.73
C ARG A 86 -3.04 4.15 10.71
N GLY A 87 -2.78 3.38 9.64
CA GLY A 87 -3.25 2.02 9.40
C GLY A 87 -2.14 0.98 9.34
N SER A 88 -2.50 -0.30 9.45
CA SER A 88 -1.55 -1.42 9.60
C SER A 88 -1.36 -2.27 8.32
N ASN A 89 -0.12 -2.71 8.06
CA ASN A 89 0.22 -3.59 6.94
C ASN A 89 -0.35 -5.01 7.10
N ARG A 90 -1.44 -5.29 6.39
CA ARG A 90 -2.22 -6.53 6.49
C ARG A 90 -1.46 -7.80 6.09
N THR A 91 -0.52 -7.74 5.13
CA THR A 91 0.13 -8.96 4.59
C THR A 91 1.14 -9.55 5.56
N PHE A 92 1.99 -8.68 6.14
CA PHE A 92 2.91 -9.11 7.19
C PHE A 92 2.11 -9.57 8.41
N GLN A 93 1.08 -8.81 8.80
CA GLN A 93 0.20 -9.20 9.91
C GLN A 93 -0.40 -10.59 9.72
N GLU A 94 -0.96 -10.91 8.56
CA GLU A 94 -1.58 -12.22 8.29
C GLU A 94 -0.57 -13.37 8.40
N GLN A 95 0.63 -13.25 7.80
CA GLN A 95 1.65 -14.29 7.93
C GLN A 95 2.18 -14.41 9.37
N PHE A 96 2.35 -13.28 10.05
CA PHE A 96 2.79 -13.25 11.43
C PHE A 96 1.75 -13.89 12.34
N TYR A 97 0.47 -13.52 12.23
CA TYR A 97 -0.62 -14.13 13.00
C TYR A 97 -0.76 -15.63 12.72
N ASN A 98 -0.62 -16.09 11.47
CA ASN A 98 -0.66 -17.53 11.17
C ASN A 98 0.41 -18.33 11.93
N ILE A 99 1.61 -17.78 12.09
CA ILE A 99 2.68 -18.41 12.87
C ILE A 99 2.28 -18.45 14.35
N PHE A 100 1.79 -17.33 14.89
CA PHE A 100 1.35 -17.26 16.28
C PHE A 100 0.15 -18.16 16.57
N ASP A 101 -0.82 -18.25 15.67
CA ASP A 101 -1.99 -19.14 15.78
C ASP A 101 -1.55 -20.62 15.83
N ALA A 102 -0.50 -20.99 15.08
CA ALA A 102 0.08 -22.32 15.13
C ALA A 102 0.77 -22.62 16.47
N TYR A 103 1.44 -21.63 17.08
CA TYR A 103 2.03 -21.75 18.43
C TYR A 103 0.97 -21.72 19.55
N ASP A 104 -0.11 -20.93 19.39
CA ASP A 104 -1.24 -20.83 20.32
C ASP A 104 -1.98 -22.17 20.49
N LEU A 105 -2.05 -22.99 19.44
CA LEU A 105 -2.59 -24.36 19.53
C LEU A 105 -1.77 -25.27 20.48
N LEU A 106 -0.53 -24.88 20.80
CA LEU A 106 0.39 -25.64 21.66
C LEU A 106 0.46 -25.10 23.11
N ASP A 107 0.14 -23.82 23.34
CA ASP A 107 0.22 -23.19 24.67
C ASP A 107 -1.08 -22.42 25.01
N THR A 108 -1.94 -23.04 25.82
CA THR A 108 -3.32 -22.57 26.09
C THR A 108 -3.48 -21.80 27.41
N SER A 109 -2.39 -21.38 28.08
CA SER A 109 -2.48 -20.92 29.49
C SER A 109 -1.95 -19.53 29.83
N SER A 110 -1.32 -18.79 28.91
CA SER A 110 -0.64 -17.51 29.24
C SER A 110 -0.96 -16.37 28.26
N ASP A 111 -1.20 -15.15 28.79
CA ASP A 111 -1.36 -13.91 28.00
C ASP A 111 -0.04 -13.47 27.29
N ILE A 112 1.07 -14.12 27.64
CA ILE A 112 2.42 -13.88 27.09
C ILE A 112 2.89 -15.16 26.43
N ILE A 113 3.27 -15.07 25.16
CA ILE A 113 3.83 -16.19 24.40
C ILE A 113 5.35 -16.18 24.60
N GLU A 114 5.91 -17.26 25.16
CA GLU A 114 7.37 -17.39 25.30
C GLU A 114 7.96 -18.00 24.02
N LEU A 115 8.78 -17.22 23.32
CA LEU A 115 9.35 -17.60 22.03
C LEU A 115 10.80 -17.16 21.97
N GLU A 116 11.72 -18.06 22.33
CA GLU A 116 13.15 -17.72 22.41
C GLU A 116 13.72 -17.30 21.04
N ASP A 117 13.23 -17.91 19.96
CA ASP A 117 13.70 -17.71 18.59
C ASP A 117 12.93 -16.65 17.79
N LEU A 118 12.18 -15.78 18.45
CA LEU A 118 11.35 -14.76 17.79
C LEU A 118 12.10 -13.91 16.77
N VAL A 119 13.33 -13.49 17.11
CA VAL A 119 14.16 -12.68 16.20
C VAL A 119 14.51 -13.46 14.94
N ILE A 120 14.85 -14.75 15.08
CA ILE A 120 15.20 -15.62 13.96
C ILE A 120 13.98 -15.82 13.05
N ILE A 121 12.79 -16.00 13.63
CA ILE A 121 11.54 -16.16 12.87
C ILE A 121 11.20 -14.89 12.11
N VAL A 122 11.32 -13.72 12.74
CA VAL A 122 11.09 -12.42 12.07
C VAL A 122 12.07 -12.23 10.93
N ASP A 123 13.35 -12.49 11.16
CA ASP A 123 14.39 -12.37 10.12
C ASP A 123 14.11 -13.32 8.95
N SER A 124 13.70 -14.57 9.23
CA SER A 124 13.33 -15.55 8.19
C SER A 124 12.13 -15.10 7.36
N ILE A 125 11.09 -14.54 7.99
CA ILE A 125 9.91 -14.02 7.26
C ILE A 125 10.30 -12.85 6.35
N VAL A 126 11.13 -11.94 6.87
CA VAL A 126 11.61 -10.77 6.09
C VAL A 126 12.51 -11.23 4.94
N GLU A 127 13.36 -12.22 5.18
CA GLU A 127 14.21 -12.82 4.15
C GLU A 127 13.35 -13.46 3.05
N ASP A 128 12.33 -14.23 3.41
CA ASP A 128 11.39 -14.82 2.47
C ASP A 128 10.64 -13.75 1.67
N PHE A 129 10.14 -12.69 2.31
CA PHE A 129 9.47 -11.60 1.61
C PHE A 129 10.38 -10.87 0.61
N ASN A 130 11.63 -10.62 0.99
CA ASN A 130 12.56 -9.88 0.15
C ASN A 130 13.18 -10.72 -0.97
N ASN A 131 13.25 -12.04 -0.81
CA ASN A 131 13.85 -12.94 -1.80
C ASN A 131 12.82 -13.70 -2.64
N SER A 132 11.54 -13.73 -2.24
CA SER A 132 10.47 -14.33 -3.04
C SER A 132 10.08 -13.47 -4.24
N VAL A 133 9.87 -14.11 -5.39
CA VAL A 133 9.38 -13.43 -6.59
C VAL A 133 7.96 -12.91 -6.35
N THR A 134 7.79 -11.59 -6.47
CA THR A 134 6.49 -10.97 -6.29
C THR A 134 5.75 -10.91 -7.63
N ARG A 135 4.47 -11.29 -7.62
CA ARG A 135 3.60 -11.18 -8.81
C ARG A 135 3.50 -9.74 -9.33
N LEU A 136 3.64 -8.75 -8.46
CA LEU A 136 3.55 -7.34 -8.85
C LEU A 136 4.81 -6.81 -9.54
N LEU A 137 5.96 -7.46 -9.39
CA LEU A 137 7.21 -7.00 -10.02
C LEU A 137 7.75 -8.00 -11.05
N GLY A 138 7.33 -9.27 -10.96
CA GLY A 138 7.91 -10.37 -11.74
C GLY A 138 9.32 -10.75 -11.29
N MET A 139 9.78 -10.22 -10.15
CA MET A 139 11.09 -10.51 -9.53
C MET A 139 11.01 -10.31 -8.01
N SER A 140 12.09 -10.62 -7.31
CA SER A 140 12.17 -10.41 -5.86
C SER A 140 12.46 -8.94 -5.50
N PRO A 141 11.97 -8.45 -4.35
CA PRO A 141 12.29 -7.11 -3.88
C PRO A 141 13.79 -6.83 -3.72
N ALA A 142 14.58 -7.82 -3.29
CA ALA A 142 16.03 -7.72 -3.15
C ALA A 142 16.76 -7.53 -4.50
N GLU A 143 16.21 -8.05 -5.59
CA GLU A 143 16.69 -7.75 -6.94
C GLU A 143 16.18 -6.39 -7.44
N ALA A 144 14.92 -6.06 -7.14
CA ALA A 144 14.29 -4.83 -7.59
C ALA A 144 14.94 -3.58 -7.00
N ILE A 145 15.32 -3.59 -5.72
CA ILE A 145 15.92 -2.43 -5.03
C ILE A 145 17.28 -2.02 -5.61
N LYS A 146 17.98 -2.93 -6.29
CA LYS A 146 19.26 -2.66 -6.95
C LYS A 146 19.07 -1.98 -8.31
N LYS A 147 17.85 -1.93 -8.84
CA LYS A 147 17.54 -1.35 -10.15
C LYS A 147 17.21 0.13 -10.03
N LYS A 148 17.63 0.91 -11.03
CA LYS A 148 17.31 2.34 -11.11
C LYS A 148 15.82 2.61 -11.28
N ASN A 149 15.14 1.76 -12.05
CA ASN A 149 13.70 1.82 -12.29
C ASN A 149 13.12 0.41 -12.19
N VAL A 150 11.93 0.31 -11.58
CA VAL A 150 11.18 -0.93 -11.44
C VAL A 150 9.80 -0.72 -12.06
N PHE A 151 9.42 -1.58 -13.00
CA PHE A 151 8.10 -1.54 -13.62
C PHE A 151 7.14 -2.43 -12.84
N ALA A 152 6.05 -1.85 -12.35
CA ALA A 152 4.99 -2.62 -11.70
C ALA A 152 4.15 -3.35 -12.76
N MET A 153 4.01 -4.66 -12.60
CA MET A 153 3.04 -5.44 -13.33
C MET A 153 1.62 -5.10 -12.84
N PRO A 154 0.62 -5.11 -13.73
CA PRO A 154 -0.75 -4.81 -13.36
C PRO A 154 -1.25 -5.79 -12.29
N SER A 155 -1.86 -5.25 -11.24
CA SER A 155 -2.32 -6.03 -10.07
C SER A 155 -3.44 -7.03 -10.40
N LYS A 156 -4.16 -6.77 -11.49
CA LYS A 156 -5.13 -7.67 -12.12
C LYS A 156 -4.81 -7.79 -13.60
N PRO A 157 -4.80 -9.00 -14.18
CA PRO A 157 -4.75 -9.15 -15.62
C PRO A 157 -6.02 -8.51 -16.22
N ARG A 158 -5.85 -7.58 -17.16
CA ARG A 158 -6.95 -7.04 -17.95
C ARG A 158 -7.50 -8.19 -18.79
N LYS A 159 -8.79 -8.50 -18.65
CA LYS A 159 -9.47 -9.51 -19.48
C LYS A 159 -10.15 -8.78 -20.64
N GLY A 160 -9.85 -9.20 -21.86
CA GLY A 160 -10.49 -8.65 -23.07
C GLY A 160 -9.48 -8.23 -24.14
N PRO A 161 -9.98 -7.80 -25.31
CA PRO A 161 -9.13 -7.34 -26.39
C PRO A 161 -8.42 -6.02 -26.03
N MET A 162 -7.19 -5.83 -26.55
CA MET A 162 -6.34 -4.66 -26.27
C MET A 162 -5.78 -4.06 -27.57
N GLY A 163 -5.49 -2.76 -27.54
CA GLY A 163 -4.88 -2.05 -28.65
C GLY A 163 -5.82 -1.99 -29.86
N TYR A 164 -5.43 -2.63 -30.97
CA TYR A 164 -6.24 -2.57 -32.20
C TYR A 164 -7.58 -3.28 -32.08
N ASP A 165 -7.66 -4.31 -31.26
CA ASP A 165 -8.87 -5.14 -31.08
C ASP A 165 -9.83 -4.55 -30.02
N GLU A 166 -9.39 -3.54 -29.25
CA GLU A 166 -10.20 -2.91 -28.20
C GLU A 166 -11.36 -2.10 -28.80
N LYS A 167 -12.59 -2.28 -28.27
CA LYS A 167 -13.75 -1.50 -28.69
C LYS A 167 -13.55 -0.03 -28.30
N ARG A 168 -13.40 0.83 -29.31
CA ARG A 168 -13.05 2.24 -29.13
C ARG A 168 -14.26 3.09 -28.79
N LEU A 169 -14.01 4.15 -28.03
CA LEU A 169 -14.91 5.29 -27.96
C LEU A 169 -14.72 6.14 -29.21
N SER A 170 -15.82 6.68 -29.71
CA SER A 170 -15.84 7.64 -30.81
C SER A 170 -15.51 9.04 -30.30
N TYR A 171 -15.02 9.91 -31.18
CA TYR A 171 -14.88 11.34 -30.88
C TYR A 171 -16.23 12.03 -30.56
N GLY A 172 -17.34 11.44 -30.99
CA GLY A 172 -18.69 11.90 -30.64
C GLY A 172 -19.23 11.36 -29.31
N ASP A 173 -18.47 10.51 -28.60
CA ASP A 173 -18.91 9.99 -27.31
C ASP A 173 -18.59 10.99 -26.19
N SER A 174 -19.62 11.37 -25.44
CA SER A 174 -19.48 12.14 -24.22
C SER A 174 -19.23 11.22 -23.03
N VAL A 175 -18.29 11.58 -22.15
CA VAL A 175 -17.85 10.76 -21.03
C VAL A 175 -17.75 11.55 -19.74
N ILE A 176 -17.89 10.87 -18.62
CA ILE A 176 -17.37 11.29 -17.32
C ILE A 176 -16.21 10.36 -16.95
N TYR A 177 -15.22 10.87 -16.22
CA TYR A 177 -14.04 10.10 -15.84
C TYR A 177 -13.99 9.82 -14.34
N LEU A 178 -13.32 8.74 -13.96
CA LEU A 178 -13.12 8.36 -12.57
C LEU A 178 -12.05 9.26 -11.93
N LEU A 179 -12.42 9.98 -10.87
CA LEU A 179 -11.53 10.88 -10.14
C LEU A 179 -10.44 10.10 -9.39
N ASN A 180 -9.22 10.63 -9.42
CA ASN A 180 -8.15 10.17 -8.55
C ASN A 180 -8.37 10.62 -7.10
N LEU A 181 -7.74 9.92 -6.15
CA LEU A 181 -7.80 10.27 -4.72
C LEU A 181 -7.29 11.69 -4.43
N SER A 182 -6.38 12.22 -5.26
CA SER A 182 -5.84 13.59 -5.17
C SER A 182 -6.74 14.66 -5.79
N GLU A 183 -7.67 14.28 -6.67
CA GLU A 183 -8.65 15.18 -7.32
C GLU A 183 -9.94 15.29 -6.47
N TYR A 184 -10.00 14.55 -5.35
CA TYR A 184 -11.15 14.48 -4.47
C TYR A 184 -11.11 15.63 -3.44
N GLU A 185 -12.04 16.58 -3.54
CA GLU A 185 -12.12 17.75 -2.64
C GLU A 185 -12.68 17.46 -1.24
N GLY A 186 -12.95 16.19 -0.90
CA GLY A 186 -13.33 15.77 0.45
C GLY A 186 -14.83 15.73 0.71
N GLY A 187 -15.28 14.72 1.44
CA GLY A 187 -16.68 14.51 1.81
C GLY A 187 -16.88 13.21 2.59
N ARG A 188 -18.04 13.07 3.25
CA ARG A 188 -18.41 11.89 4.06
C ARG A 188 -19.00 10.78 3.15
N ARG A 189 -18.19 10.19 2.26
CA ARG A 189 -18.60 9.06 1.39
C ARG A 189 -17.63 7.89 1.51
N ARG A 190 -18.08 6.67 1.17
CA ARG A 190 -17.29 5.45 1.40
C ARG A 190 -16.24 5.31 0.31
N ALA A 191 -15.05 4.81 0.66
CA ALA A 191 -13.94 4.56 -0.28
C ALA A 191 -14.27 3.55 -1.41
N THR A 192 -15.42 2.88 -1.33
CA THR A 192 -15.94 1.94 -2.33
C THR A 192 -16.83 2.60 -3.39
N ASP A 193 -17.20 3.85 -3.21
CA ASP A 193 -18.09 4.56 -4.14
C ASP A 193 -17.23 5.06 -5.33
N MET A 194 -17.62 4.73 -6.57
CA MET A 194 -16.93 5.25 -7.76
C MET A 194 -17.19 6.76 -7.86
N ASN A 195 -16.18 7.56 -7.54
CA ASN A 195 -16.25 9.02 -7.60
C ASN A 195 -16.00 9.48 -9.05
N TRP A 196 -17.06 9.77 -9.79
CA TRP A 196 -16.98 10.27 -11.15
C TRP A 196 -16.84 11.80 -11.19
N SER A 197 -16.27 12.33 -12.27
CA SER A 197 -16.19 13.77 -12.53
C SER A 197 -17.59 14.39 -12.59
N SER A 198 -17.71 15.61 -12.08
CA SER A 198 -18.97 16.38 -12.10
C SER A 198 -19.28 16.98 -13.48
N LYS A 199 -18.25 17.19 -14.31
CA LYS A 199 -18.35 17.67 -15.69
C LYS A 199 -18.32 16.53 -16.69
N ILE A 200 -18.97 16.77 -17.84
CA ILE A 200 -18.92 15.92 -19.03
C ILE A 200 -17.76 16.39 -19.91
N TYR A 201 -17.06 15.45 -20.49
CA TYR A 201 -15.95 15.68 -21.39
C TYR A 201 -16.18 14.94 -22.70
N ASN A 202 -15.58 15.45 -23.78
CA ASN A 202 -15.50 14.78 -25.05
C ASN A 202 -14.11 14.17 -25.23
N ILE A 203 -14.03 13.14 -26.07
CA ILE A 203 -12.74 12.56 -26.46
C ILE A 203 -12.03 13.57 -27.37
N ARG A 204 -10.86 14.05 -26.97
CA ARG A 204 -10.02 14.96 -27.74
C ARG A 204 -9.02 14.21 -28.61
N GLU A 205 -8.34 13.22 -28.02
CA GLU A 205 -7.31 12.43 -28.69
C GLU A 205 -7.34 10.99 -28.16
N SER A 206 -6.95 10.04 -29.01
CA SER A 206 -6.70 8.66 -28.57
C SER A 206 -5.36 8.15 -29.10
N LEU A 207 -4.58 7.51 -28.23
CA LEU A 207 -3.33 6.85 -28.57
C LEU A 207 -3.50 5.34 -28.52
N ILE A 208 -3.12 4.67 -29.61
CA ILE A 208 -3.26 3.23 -29.78
C ILE A 208 -1.88 2.63 -30.01
N GLN A 209 -1.56 1.60 -29.24
CA GLN A 209 -0.37 0.79 -29.44
C GLN A 209 -0.75 -0.69 -29.36
N LYS A 210 -0.04 -1.54 -30.12
CA LYS A 210 -0.25 -2.99 -30.09
C LYS A 210 -0.03 -3.53 -28.68
N ASN A 211 -0.96 -4.35 -28.18
CA ASN A 211 -0.92 -4.96 -26.84
C ASN A 211 -0.86 -3.96 -25.66
N GLN A 212 -1.30 -2.72 -25.86
CA GLN A 212 -1.46 -1.73 -24.79
C GLN A 212 -2.91 -1.24 -24.73
N PRO A 213 -3.39 -0.78 -23.56
CA PRO A 213 -4.72 -0.19 -23.47
C PRO A 213 -4.76 1.11 -24.28
N VAL A 214 -5.89 1.39 -24.92
CA VAL A 214 -6.10 2.68 -25.60
C VAL A 214 -6.12 3.79 -24.55
N LEU A 215 -5.30 4.82 -24.76
CA LEU A 215 -5.27 6.02 -23.93
C LEU A 215 -6.12 7.10 -24.57
N TYR A 216 -6.93 7.79 -23.77
CA TYR A 216 -7.81 8.87 -24.18
C TYR A 216 -7.41 10.16 -23.47
N TRP A 217 -7.33 11.26 -24.21
CA TRP A 217 -7.28 12.61 -23.66
C TRP A 217 -8.65 13.26 -23.83
N LEU A 218 -9.05 14.00 -22.81
CA LEU A 218 -10.40 14.55 -22.68
C LEU A 218 -10.38 16.07 -22.72
N GLU A 219 -11.47 16.66 -23.18
CA GLU A 219 -11.66 18.12 -23.21
C GLU A 219 -13.12 18.46 -22.86
N ASP A 220 -13.33 19.43 -21.97
CA ASP A 220 -14.67 19.95 -21.66
C ASP A 220 -15.12 20.98 -22.71
N ASP A 221 -16.34 21.48 -22.57
CA ASP A 221 -16.93 22.50 -23.45
C ASP A 221 -16.21 23.85 -23.39
N GLU A 222 -15.48 24.11 -22.31
CA GLU A 222 -14.66 25.31 -22.11
C GLU A 222 -13.24 25.16 -22.69
N GLY A 223 -12.87 23.99 -23.22
CA GLY A 223 -11.53 23.69 -23.73
C GLY A 223 -10.52 23.30 -22.66
N ASN A 224 -10.97 23.05 -21.43
CA ASN A 224 -10.10 22.55 -20.36
C ASN A 224 -9.91 21.03 -20.51
N SER A 225 -8.69 20.57 -20.32
CA SER A 225 -8.34 19.15 -20.35
C SER A 225 -7.70 18.74 -19.02
N PRO A 226 -8.04 17.58 -18.44
CA PRO A 226 -7.28 17.04 -17.32
C PRO A 226 -5.80 16.84 -17.72
N GLU A 227 -4.88 17.00 -16.76
CA GLU A 227 -3.43 16.88 -17.01
C GLU A 227 -2.95 15.42 -17.24
N ARG A 228 -3.86 14.46 -17.43
CA ARG A 228 -3.57 13.04 -17.63
C ARG A 228 -4.45 12.39 -18.70
N SER A 229 -3.96 11.27 -19.22
CA SER A 229 -4.73 10.37 -20.08
C SER A 229 -5.53 9.35 -19.25
N PHE A 230 -6.56 8.78 -19.86
CA PHE A 230 -7.47 7.80 -19.26
C PHE A 230 -7.54 6.51 -20.07
N VAL A 231 -7.74 5.38 -19.39
CA VAL A 231 -8.09 4.11 -20.04
C VAL A 231 -9.61 3.91 -20.09
N ARG A 232 -10.08 2.97 -20.93
CA ARG A 232 -11.52 2.73 -21.12
C ARG A 232 -12.32 2.50 -19.82
N GLU A 233 -11.74 1.85 -18.81
CA GLU A 233 -12.36 1.56 -17.51
C GLU A 233 -12.49 2.77 -16.60
N GLU A 234 -11.66 3.79 -16.82
CA GLU A 234 -11.75 5.06 -16.10
C GLU A 234 -12.78 6.00 -16.74
N LEU A 235 -13.45 5.57 -17.82
CA LEU A 235 -14.43 6.37 -18.56
C LEU A 235 -15.80 5.72 -18.54
N GLN A 236 -16.81 6.50 -18.19
CA GLN A 236 -18.21 6.14 -18.33
C GLN A 236 -18.83 6.96 -19.45
N VAL A 237 -19.36 6.29 -20.48
CA VAL A 237 -20.06 6.92 -21.60
C VAL A 237 -21.43 7.41 -21.13
N ILE A 238 -21.73 8.65 -21.43
CA ILE A 238 -22.99 9.30 -21.10
C ILE A 238 -23.91 9.21 -22.33
N PRO A 239 -25.09 8.59 -22.22
CA PRO A 239 -26.06 8.63 -23.29
C PRO A 239 -26.50 10.07 -23.55
N PRO A 240 -26.74 10.46 -24.82
CA PRO A 240 -27.11 11.83 -25.18
C PRO A 240 -28.42 12.33 -24.54
N ASP A 241 -29.28 11.41 -24.10
CA ASP A 241 -30.62 11.71 -23.58
C ASP A 241 -30.70 11.80 -22.04
N VAL A 242 -29.56 11.80 -21.33
CA VAL A 242 -29.54 11.85 -19.86
C VAL A 242 -29.41 13.31 -19.38
N GLU A 243 -30.53 13.88 -18.92
CA GLU A 243 -30.51 15.09 -18.10
C GLU A 243 -30.02 14.76 -16.69
N TYR A 244 -28.95 15.44 -16.24
CA TYR A 244 -28.47 15.32 -14.87
C TYR A 244 -29.31 16.16 -13.91
N PRO A 245 -29.43 15.74 -12.63
CA PRO A 245 -29.97 16.61 -11.60
C PRO A 245 -29.11 17.88 -11.52
N PRO A 246 -29.74 19.06 -11.36
CA PRO A 246 -29.04 20.34 -11.40
C PRO A 246 -27.91 20.42 -10.36
N GLN A 247 -26.81 21.09 -10.71
CA GLN A 247 -25.55 21.13 -9.94
C GLN A 247 -25.70 21.45 -8.44
N TRP A 248 -26.75 22.19 -8.05
CA TRP A 248 -27.04 22.49 -6.64
C TRP A 248 -27.40 21.26 -5.79
N VAL A 249 -27.80 20.14 -6.41
CA VAL A 249 -28.08 18.86 -5.72
C VAL A 249 -26.77 18.16 -5.30
N LEU A 250 -25.64 18.50 -5.93
CA LEU A 250 -24.33 17.90 -5.68
C LEU A 250 -23.41 18.78 -4.83
N ALA A 251 -23.80 20.02 -4.56
CA ALA A 251 -23.10 20.92 -3.66
C ALA A 251 -23.43 20.60 -2.20
N ASN A 252 -22.45 20.10 -1.44
CA ASN A 252 -22.41 20.15 0.02
C ASN A 252 -21.14 20.89 0.44
#